data_AF-A0A7J9BK85-F1
#
_entry.id   AF-A0A7J9BK85-F1
#
_cell.length_a   1.000
_cell.length_b   1.000
_cell.length_c   1.000
_cell.angle_alpha   90.00
_cell.angle_beta   90.00
_cell.angle_gamma   90.00
#
_symmetry.space_group_name_H-M   'P 1'
#
loop_
_entity.id
_entity.type
_entity.pdbx_description
1 polymer ?
#
loop_
_entity_poly.entity_id
_entity_poly.type
_entity_poly.pdbx_seq_one_letter_code
_entity_poly.pdbx_strand_id
1 'polypeptide(L)'
;MNRHFHRCFASTSTMFFWALLLIAFTASYLSFQSFVESRSRYFTSSCGAIQWENQVRNSGQIHRSGGMSVLVTGAAGFVGSHVSLALKKRGDGVVGLDNFNNYYDPSLKKPRNSLLNSHRIFVVEGDLNDAKLLAKLFDTVAFTHVMHLAAQAGVRYAMENPNSYVQSNIAGLVTLLEACKSANPQPAVVWASSSSVYGLNEKIPFSEADRTDQPASLYAATKKAGEEITHTCNHIYGLSLQGYDFSRCTVLGEDRIWRIFRLREIFYKVN
;
A
#
# COMPACT_ATOMS: atom_id res chain seq x y z
N MET A 1 12.29 53.87 -53.70
CA MET A 1 12.87 52.51 -53.63
C MET A 1 11.98 51.67 -52.70
N ASN A 2 11.49 50.54 -53.21
CA ASN A 2 10.29 49.82 -52.78
C ASN A 2 10.24 49.34 -51.32
N ARG A 3 9.06 49.48 -50.71
CA ARG A 3 8.62 48.79 -49.49
C ARG A 3 8.15 47.37 -49.85
N HIS A 4 8.60 46.35 -49.13
CA HIS A 4 7.92 45.05 -49.06
C HIS A 4 7.70 44.65 -47.59
N PHE A 5 6.47 44.85 -47.12
CA PHE A 5 5.96 44.24 -45.89
C PHE A 5 5.37 42.88 -46.27
N HIS A 6 5.97 41.78 -45.82
CA HIS A 6 5.35 40.45 -45.90
C HIS A 6 4.23 40.37 -44.86
N ARG A 7 2.98 40.52 -45.30
CA ARG A 7 1.80 40.14 -44.51
C ARG A 7 1.62 38.62 -44.62
N CYS A 8 1.90 37.91 -43.54
CA CYS A 8 1.46 36.52 -43.37
C CYS A 8 -0.08 36.52 -43.23
N PHE A 9 -0.78 36.39 -44.35
CA PHE A 9 -2.19 35.99 -44.33
C PHE A 9 -2.24 34.49 -43.99
N ALA A 10 -2.37 34.17 -42.70
CA ALA A 10 -2.97 32.89 -42.34
C ALA A 10 -4.39 32.93 -42.93
N SER A 11 -4.63 32.15 -43.99
CA SER A 11 -5.94 32.04 -44.61
C SER A 11 -6.96 31.71 -43.52
N THR A 12 -8.11 32.38 -43.51
CA THR A 12 -9.19 32.13 -42.53
C THR A 12 -9.50 30.63 -42.39
N SER A 13 -9.41 29.89 -43.50
CA SER A 13 -9.53 28.43 -43.56
C SER A 13 -8.54 27.69 -42.65
N THR A 14 -7.28 28.12 -42.58
CA THR A 14 -6.28 27.50 -41.70
C THR A 14 -6.59 27.75 -40.22
N MET A 15 -7.10 28.93 -39.86
CA MET A 15 -7.51 29.20 -38.47
C MET A 15 -8.72 28.38 -38.06
N PHE A 16 -9.69 28.18 -38.95
CA PHE A 16 -10.82 27.29 -38.70
C PHE A 16 -10.39 25.83 -38.51
N PHE A 17 -9.45 25.34 -39.33
CA PHE A 17 -8.91 24.00 -39.19
C PHE A 17 -8.24 23.78 -37.83
N TRP A 18 -7.39 24.72 -37.40
CA TRP A 18 -6.73 24.64 -36.09
C TRP A 18 -7.70 24.77 -34.92
N ALA A 19 -8.74 25.62 -35.04
CA ALA A 19 -9.78 25.73 -34.02
C ALA A 19 -10.58 24.42 -33.87
N LEU A 20 -10.96 23.79 -34.99
CA LEU A 20 -11.63 22.49 -34.98
C LEU A 20 -10.74 21.39 -34.38
N LEU A 21 -9.45 21.40 -34.69
CA LEU A 21 -8.48 20.45 -34.14
C LEU A 21 -8.32 20.62 -32.62
N LEU A 22 -8.31 21.86 -32.13
CA LEU A 22 -8.22 22.17 -30.70
C LEU A 22 -9.52 21.81 -29.95
N ILE A 23 -10.69 21.99 -30.58
CA ILE A 23 -11.98 21.51 -30.06
C ILE A 23 -12.02 19.97 -30.03
N ALA A 24 -11.55 19.30 -31.07
CA ALA A 24 -11.48 17.83 -31.10
C ALA A 24 -10.52 17.29 -30.04
N PHE A 25 -9.37 17.94 -29.84
CA PHE A 25 -8.39 17.54 -28.82
C PHE A 25 -8.93 17.76 -27.40
N THR A 26 -9.61 18.88 -27.14
CA THR A 26 -10.24 19.15 -25.84
C THR A 26 -11.42 18.21 -25.60
N ALA A 27 -12.26 17.93 -26.59
CA ALA A 27 -13.33 16.95 -26.49
C ALA A 27 -12.81 15.52 -26.26
N SER A 28 -11.71 15.15 -26.91
CA SER A 28 -11.02 13.87 -26.69
C SER A 28 -10.44 13.79 -25.28
N TYR A 29 -9.80 14.86 -24.79
CA TYR A 29 -9.28 14.96 -23.43
C TYR A 29 -10.38 14.87 -22.36
N LEU A 30 -11.51 15.56 -22.55
CA LEU A 30 -12.67 15.50 -21.68
C LEU A 30 -13.33 14.11 -21.70
N SER A 31 -13.39 13.48 -22.86
CA SER A 31 -13.90 12.10 -23.01
C SER A 31 -12.95 11.09 -22.34
N PHE A 32 -11.64 11.30 -22.43
CA PHE A 32 -10.64 10.48 -21.76
C PHE A 32 -10.70 10.63 -20.24
N GLN A 33 -10.87 11.85 -19.72
CA GLN A 33 -11.15 12.05 -18.29
C GLN A 33 -12.44 11.36 -17.87
N SER A 34 -13.52 11.52 -18.64
CA SER A 34 -14.81 10.87 -18.37
C SER A 34 -14.73 9.34 -18.42
N PHE A 35 -13.83 8.78 -19.24
CA PHE A 35 -13.55 7.34 -19.32
C PHE A 35 -12.74 6.84 -18.12
N VAL A 36 -11.73 7.60 -17.68
CA VAL A 36 -11.00 7.33 -16.43
C VAL A 36 -11.94 7.40 -15.22
N GLU A 37 -12.86 8.37 -15.20
CA GLU A 37 -13.93 8.48 -14.21
C GLU A 37 -14.96 7.34 -14.34
N SER A 38 -15.22 6.86 -15.56
CA SER A 38 -16.07 5.69 -15.80
C SER A 38 -15.48 4.40 -15.25
N ARG A 39 -14.16 4.27 -15.17
CA ARG A 39 -13.52 3.11 -14.51
C ARG A 39 -13.71 3.15 -12.99
N SER A 40 -13.88 4.34 -12.41
CA SER A 40 -14.31 4.54 -11.02
C SER A 40 -15.81 4.29 -10.80
N ARG A 41 -16.64 4.29 -11.86
CA ARG A 41 -18.10 4.07 -11.79
C ARG A 41 -18.52 2.61 -11.57
N TYR A 42 -17.59 1.65 -11.53
CA TYR A 42 -17.90 0.32 -10.95
C TYR A 42 -18.24 0.41 -9.46
N PHE A 43 -18.04 1.58 -8.82
CA PHE A 43 -18.35 1.82 -7.41
C PHE A 43 -19.72 2.49 -7.13
N THR A 44 -20.53 2.85 -8.13
CA THR A 44 -21.65 3.78 -7.90
C THR A 44 -23.03 3.19 -8.20
N SER A 45 -23.51 2.36 -7.28
CA SER A 45 -24.87 2.58 -6.77
C SER A 45 -24.72 3.30 -5.43
N SER A 46 -25.49 4.37 -5.18
CA SER A 46 -25.42 5.11 -3.90
C SER A 46 -25.55 4.17 -2.69
N CYS A 47 -26.39 3.14 -2.83
CA CYS A 47 -26.55 2.07 -1.84
C CYS A 47 -25.28 1.22 -1.65
N GLY A 48 -24.61 0.81 -2.75
CA GLY A 48 -23.38 0.01 -2.69
C GLY A 48 -22.21 0.75 -2.05
N ALA A 49 -22.06 2.04 -2.33
CA ALA A 49 -21.04 2.88 -1.70
C ALA A 49 -21.29 3.00 -0.18
N ILE A 50 -22.53 3.26 0.24
CA ILE A 50 -22.91 3.31 1.66
C ILE A 50 -22.69 1.96 2.35
N GLN A 51 -23.05 0.85 1.69
CA GLN A 51 -22.84 -0.49 2.23
C GLN A 51 -21.36 -0.80 2.45
N TRP A 52 -20.51 -0.46 1.47
CA TRP A 52 -19.06 -0.64 1.58
C TRP A 52 -18.48 0.17 2.73
N GLU A 53 -18.84 1.45 2.86
CA GLU A 53 -18.36 2.30 3.95
C GLU A 53 -18.78 1.75 5.32
N ASN A 54 -20.01 1.24 5.43
CA ASN A 54 -20.51 0.61 6.65
C ASN A 54 -19.73 -0.66 6.99
N GLN A 55 -19.39 -1.49 6.00
CA GLN A 55 -18.56 -2.68 6.23
C GLN A 55 -17.16 -2.32 6.73
N VAL A 56 -16.53 -1.31 6.11
CA VAL A 56 -15.21 -0.80 6.51
C VAL A 56 -15.27 -0.24 7.93
N ARG A 57 -16.24 0.63 8.24
CA ARG A 57 -16.42 1.20 9.59
C ARG A 57 -16.65 0.12 10.64
N ASN A 58 -17.56 -0.81 10.39
CA ASN A 58 -17.88 -1.90 11.33
C ASN A 58 -16.66 -2.82 11.58
N SER A 59 -15.86 -3.07 10.55
CA SER A 59 -14.63 -3.86 10.68
C SER A 59 -13.59 -3.14 11.55
N GLY A 60 -13.42 -1.84 11.33
CA GLY A 60 -12.52 -0.95 12.07
C GLY A 60 -12.99 -0.57 13.49
N GLN A 61 -14.15 -1.05 13.95
CA GLN A 61 -14.63 -0.76 15.30
C GLN A 61 -13.77 -1.42 16.37
N ILE A 62 -13.39 -0.60 17.35
CA ILE A 62 -12.63 -1.00 18.54
C ILE A 62 -13.61 -1.51 19.61
N HIS A 63 -13.30 -2.66 20.21
CA HIS A 63 -14.16 -3.33 21.19
C HIS A 63 -13.55 -3.37 22.61
N ARG A 64 -12.43 -2.66 22.83
CA ARG A 64 -11.77 -2.56 24.14
C ARG A 64 -11.39 -1.11 24.47
N SER A 65 -11.35 -0.77 25.76
CA SER A 65 -10.78 0.51 26.21
C SER A 65 -9.29 0.59 25.85
N GLY A 66 -8.86 1.73 25.29
CA GLY A 66 -7.49 1.91 24.79
C GLY A 66 -7.12 0.96 23.63
N GLY A 67 -8.12 0.53 22.85
CA GLY A 67 -7.92 -0.28 21.65
C GLY A 67 -7.41 0.55 20.46
N MET A 68 -6.89 -0.15 19.47
CA MET A 68 -6.34 0.45 18.25
C MET A 68 -7.26 0.19 17.07
N SER A 69 -7.33 1.13 16.13
CA SER A 69 -7.87 0.90 14.79
C SER A 69 -6.70 0.72 13.84
N VAL A 70 -6.62 -0.45 13.18
CA VAL A 70 -5.45 -0.88 12.41
C VAL A 70 -5.83 -1.21 10.96
N LEU A 71 -5.14 -0.56 10.01
CA LEU A 71 -5.13 -0.99 8.61
C LEU A 71 -4.05 -2.06 8.43
N VAL A 72 -4.43 -3.26 7.99
CA VAL A 72 -3.48 -4.34 7.69
C VAL A 72 -3.41 -4.54 6.18
N THR A 73 -2.28 -4.17 5.56
CA THR A 73 -2.07 -4.42 4.13
C THR A 73 -1.53 -5.84 3.93
N GLY A 74 -1.92 -6.52 2.86
CA GLY A 74 -1.58 -7.93 2.65
C GLY A 74 -2.35 -8.85 3.60
N ALA A 75 -3.54 -8.44 4.04
CA ALA A 75 -4.33 -9.14 5.06
C ALA A 75 -4.73 -10.56 4.64
N ALA A 76 -4.92 -10.82 3.34
CA ALA A 76 -5.23 -12.17 2.85
C ALA A 76 -3.97 -13.05 2.70
N GLY A 77 -2.78 -12.48 2.90
CA GLY A 77 -1.51 -13.18 2.95
C GLY A 77 -1.33 -14.04 4.21
N PHE A 78 -0.26 -14.84 4.21
CA PHE A 78 0.04 -15.75 5.32
C PHE A 78 0.20 -14.99 6.66
N VAL A 79 1.12 -14.02 6.71
CA VAL A 79 1.36 -13.24 7.94
C VAL A 79 0.19 -12.31 8.24
N GLY A 80 -0.33 -11.60 7.23
CA GLY A 80 -1.39 -10.61 7.40
C GLY A 80 -2.66 -11.19 8.01
N SER A 81 -3.06 -12.40 7.61
CA SER A 81 -4.26 -13.05 8.16
C SER A 81 -4.12 -13.38 9.65
N HIS A 82 -2.97 -13.92 10.05
CA HIS A 82 -2.69 -14.23 11.46
C HIS A 82 -2.64 -12.97 12.31
N VAL A 83 -1.96 -11.91 11.83
CA VAL A 83 -1.90 -10.62 12.55
C VAL A 83 -3.30 -10.01 12.68
N SER A 84 -4.09 -10.03 11.61
CA SER A 84 -5.46 -9.49 11.61
C SER A 84 -6.34 -10.22 12.64
N LEU A 85 -6.30 -11.55 12.68
CA LEU A 85 -7.03 -12.34 13.67
C LEU A 85 -6.57 -12.07 15.09
N ALA A 86 -5.26 -11.97 15.32
CA ALA A 86 -4.68 -11.67 16.63
C ALA A 86 -5.12 -10.29 17.16
N LEU A 87 -5.08 -9.26 16.31
CA LEU A 87 -5.56 -7.92 16.63
C LEU A 87 -7.06 -7.92 16.96
N LYS A 88 -7.87 -8.57 16.11
CA LYS A 88 -9.32 -8.64 16.33
C LYS A 88 -9.67 -9.39 17.61
N LYS A 89 -9.01 -10.52 17.88
CA LYS A 89 -9.18 -11.32 19.13
C LYS A 89 -8.81 -10.53 20.38
N ARG A 90 -7.84 -9.61 20.27
CA ARG A 90 -7.48 -8.70 21.38
C ARG A 90 -8.58 -7.65 21.66
N GLY A 91 -9.48 -7.40 20.70
CA GLY A 91 -10.53 -6.38 20.78
C GLY A 91 -10.21 -5.09 20.01
N ASP A 92 -9.21 -5.10 19.14
CA ASP A 92 -8.90 -3.96 18.26
C ASP A 92 -9.81 -3.94 17.02
N GLY A 93 -9.92 -2.75 16.41
CA GLY A 93 -10.51 -2.58 15.09
C GLY A 93 -9.51 -2.94 14.00
N VAL A 94 -9.95 -3.69 13.00
CA VAL A 94 -9.06 -4.18 11.92
C VAL A 94 -9.76 -4.00 10.59
N VAL A 95 -9.12 -3.34 9.64
CA VAL A 95 -9.53 -3.33 8.22
C VAL A 95 -8.39 -3.93 7.42
N GLY A 96 -8.69 -4.92 6.56
CA GLY A 96 -7.71 -5.51 5.67
C GLY A 96 -7.69 -4.83 4.30
N LEU A 97 -6.54 -4.82 3.64
CA LEU A 97 -6.38 -4.49 2.22
C LEU A 97 -5.55 -5.57 1.54
N ASP A 98 -6.02 -6.13 0.42
CA ASP A 98 -5.27 -7.08 -0.41
C ASP A 98 -5.75 -6.98 -1.86
N ASN A 99 -4.85 -7.12 -2.83
CA ASN A 99 -5.22 -7.10 -4.25
C ASN A 99 -5.49 -8.50 -4.82
N PHE A 100 -5.42 -9.55 -4.00
CA PHE A 100 -5.62 -10.94 -4.38
C PHE A 100 -4.80 -11.37 -5.62
N ASN A 101 -3.62 -10.78 -5.80
CA ASN A 101 -2.74 -11.12 -6.91
C ASN A 101 -2.44 -12.63 -6.98
N ASN A 102 -2.11 -13.10 -8.18
CA ASN A 102 -1.88 -14.51 -8.51
C ASN A 102 -0.41 -14.95 -8.27
N TYR A 103 0.38 -14.17 -7.53
CA TYR A 103 1.77 -14.52 -7.26
C TYR A 103 1.90 -15.84 -6.50
N TYR A 104 1.01 -16.06 -5.52
CA TYR A 104 0.75 -17.37 -4.95
C TYR A 104 -0.63 -17.83 -5.40
N ASP A 105 -0.87 -19.14 -5.41
CA ASP A 105 -2.17 -19.70 -5.78
C ASP A 105 -3.30 -18.97 -5.02
N PRO A 106 -4.22 -18.27 -5.74
CA PRO A 106 -5.37 -17.61 -5.12
C PRO A 106 -6.23 -18.55 -4.27
N SER A 107 -6.14 -19.87 -4.50
CA SER A 107 -6.78 -20.91 -3.68
C SER A 107 -6.36 -20.85 -2.21
N LEU A 108 -5.21 -20.24 -1.88
CA LEU A 108 -4.74 -20.04 -0.50
C LEU A 108 -5.25 -18.74 0.12
N LYS A 109 -5.58 -17.73 -0.69
CA LYS A 109 -6.08 -16.43 -0.20
C LYS A 109 -7.59 -16.48 0.11
N LYS A 110 -8.37 -17.20 -0.70
CA LYS A 110 -9.83 -17.30 -0.50
C LYS A 110 -10.23 -17.88 0.87
N PRO A 111 -9.67 -19.03 1.34
CA PRO A 111 -9.99 -19.57 2.65
C PRO A 111 -9.60 -18.62 3.79
N ARG A 112 -8.46 -17.94 3.67
CA ARG A 112 -8.04 -16.93 4.66
C ARG A 112 -8.99 -15.76 4.71
N ASN A 113 -9.44 -15.26 3.55
CA ASN A 113 -10.42 -14.19 3.50
C ASN A 113 -11.76 -14.61 4.12
N SER A 114 -12.23 -15.84 3.85
CA SER A 114 -13.42 -16.39 4.49
C SER A 114 -13.29 -16.47 6.02
N LEU A 115 -12.11 -16.87 6.52
CA LEU A 115 -11.81 -16.91 7.96
C LEU A 115 -11.77 -15.51 8.59
N LEU A 116 -11.20 -14.52 7.89
CA LEU A 116 -11.19 -13.13 8.34
C LEU A 116 -12.63 -12.58 8.41
N ASN A 117 -13.44 -12.84 7.39
CA ASN A 117 -14.82 -12.40 7.34
C ASN A 117 -15.66 -13.03 8.47
N SER A 118 -15.44 -14.31 8.81
CA SER A 118 -16.14 -14.95 9.94
C SER A 118 -15.82 -14.31 11.30
N HIS A 119 -14.67 -13.62 11.40
CA HIS A 119 -14.27 -12.83 12.56
C HIS A 119 -14.63 -11.34 12.44
N ARG A 120 -15.51 -10.98 11.49
CA ARG A 120 -15.91 -9.59 11.21
C ARG A 120 -14.73 -8.68 10.88
N ILE A 121 -13.76 -9.23 10.14
CA ILE A 121 -12.67 -8.49 9.53
C ILE A 121 -12.97 -8.40 8.04
N PHE A 122 -13.31 -7.21 7.58
CA PHE A 122 -13.52 -6.89 6.19
C PHE A 122 -12.19 -6.64 5.51
N VAL A 123 -11.90 -7.40 4.46
CA VAL A 123 -10.75 -7.20 3.59
C VAL A 123 -11.25 -6.49 2.34
N VAL A 124 -10.77 -5.27 2.16
CA VAL A 124 -11.00 -4.47 0.97
C VAL A 124 -10.13 -5.03 -0.14
N GLU A 125 -10.77 -5.44 -1.23
CA GLU A 125 -10.08 -5.84 -2.45
C GLU A 125 -9.61 -4.58 -3.19
N GLY A 126 -8.30 -4.41 -3.31
CA GLY A 126 -7.72 -3.23 -3.95
C GLY A 126 -6.20 -3.22 -3.92
N ASP A 127 -5.61 -2.40 -4.80
CA ASP A 127 -4.16 -2.25 -4.91
C ASP A 127 -3.65 -1.08 -4.08
N LEU A 128 -2.46 -1.23 -3.49
CA LEU A 128 -1.81 -0.16 -2.73
C LEU A 128 -1.47 1.07 -3.58
N ASN A 129 -1.29 0.88 -4.89
CA ASN A 129 -1.01 1.98 -5.80
C ASN A 129 -2.28 2.79 -6.16
N ASP A 130 -3.47 2.36 -5.71
CA ASP A 130 -4.69 3.16 -5.83
C ASP A 130 -4.77 4.21 -4.71
N ALA A 131 -4.18 5.38 -4.99
CA ALA A 131 -4.19 6.51 -4.06
C ALA A 131 -5.60 6.99 -3.70
N LYS A 132 -6.59 6.85 -4.60
CA LYS A 132 -7.98 7.27 -4.33
C LYS A 132 -8.64 6.32 -3.35
N LEU A 133 -8.42 5.02 -3.52
CA LEU A 133 -8.90 4.02 -2.57
C LEU A 133 -8.30 4.24 -1.18
N LEU A 134 -6.98 4.46 -1.10
CA LEU A 134 -6.32 4.72 0.18
C LEU A 134 -6.88 5.98 0.84
N ALA A 135 -6.98 7.10 0.12
CA ALA A 135 -7.59 8.32 0.64
C ALA A 135 -8.99 8.05 1.19
N LYS A 136 -9.83 7.34 0.43
CA LYS A 136 -11.19 6.99 0.86
C LYS A 136 -11.21 6.10 2.11
N LEU A 137 -10.27 5.18 2.26
CA LEU A 137 -10.15 4.35 3.46
C LEU A 137 -9.81 5.19 4.70
N PHE A 138 -8.83 6.08 4.59
CA PHE A 138 -8.44 6.98 5.67
C PHE A 138 -9.54 8.01 6.02
N ASP A 139 -10.36 8.42 5.05
CA ASP A 139 -11.56 9.25 5.31
C ASP A 139 -12.67 8.47 6.02
N THR A 140 -12.76 7.16 5.75
CA THR A 140 -13.83 6.31 6.29
C THR A 140 -13.52 5.86 7.72
N VAL A 141 -12.25 5.57 8.01
CA VAL A 141 -11.78 5.12 9.33
C VAL A 141 -10.53 5.89 9.71
N ALA A 142 -10.59 6.55 10.87
CA ALA A 142 -9.41 7.14 11.51
C ALA A 142 -8.51 6.02 12.07
N PHE A 143 -7.58 5.54 11.25
CA PHE A 143 -6.63 4.53 11.68
C PHE A 143 -5.63 5.12 12.67
N THR A 144 -5.48 4.45 13.81
CA THR A 144 -4.42 4.78 14.78
C THR A 144 -3.09 4.18 14.36
N HIS A 145 -3.13 3.06 13.62
CA HIS A 145 -1.97 2.30 13.24
C HIS A 145 -2.13 1.70 11.84
N VAL A 146 -1.00 1.50 11.16
CA VAL A 146 -0.90 0.75 9.92
C VAL A 146 0.10 -0.38 10.11
N MET A 147 -0.31 -1.59 9.74
CA MET A 147 0.56 -2.77 9.65
C MET A 147 0.75 -3.10 8.17
N HIS A 148 1.86 -2.65 7.60
CA HIS A 148 2.16 -2.79 6.18
C HIS A 148 2.90 -4.10 5.88
N LEU A 149 2.18 -5.11 5.38
CA LEU A 149 2.71 -6.44 5.05
C LEU A 149 2.53 -6.80 3.57
N ALA A 150 1.73 -6.05 2.81
CA ALA A 150 1.64 -6.23 1.36
C ALA A 150 2.96 -5.85 0.68
N ALA A 151 3.60 -6.85 0.10
CA ALA A 151 4.79 -6.72 -0.71
C ALA A 151 4.89 -7.93 -1.63
N GLN A 152 5.56 -7.75 -2.76
CA GLN A 152 6.08 -8.85 -3.54
C GLN A 152 7.28 -9.46 -2.81
N ALA A 153 7.18 -10.74 -2.45
CA ALA A 153 8.17 -11.45 -1.65
C ALA A 153 8.93 -12.50 -2.46
N GLY A 154 10.08 -12.93 -1.97
CA GLY A 154 10.88 -13.98 -2.58
C GLY A 154 12.01 -13.46 -3.47
N VAL A 155 13.16 -14.13 -3.42
CA VAL A 155 14.36 -13.71 -4.17
C VAL A 155 14.31 -14.18 -5.62
N ARG A 156 13.85 -15.42 -5.86
CA ARG A 156 13.92 -16.06 -7.18
C ARG A 156 13.02 -15.38 -8.21
N TYR A 157 11.77 -15.11 -7.84
CA TYR A 157 10.80 -14.48 -8.74
C TYR A 157 11.16 -13.03 -9.10
N ALA A 158 12.04 -12.38 -8.32
CA ALA A 158 12.54 -11.05 -8.65
C ALA A 158 13.40 -11.04 -9.94
N MET A 159 13.97 -12.19 -10.31
CA MET A 159 14.68 -12.33 -11.59
C MET A 159 13.72 -12.52 -12.77
N GLU A 160 12.53 -13.07 -12.53
CA GLU A 160 11.52 -13.34 -13.57
C GLU A 160 10.64 -12.12 -13.86
N ASN A 161 10.20 -11.41 -12.82
CA ASN A 161 9.31 -10.25 -12.94
C ASN A 161 9.74 -9.09 -12.02
N PRO A 162 10.89 -8.45 -12.30
CA PRO A 162 11.46 -7.41 -11.44
C PRO A 162 10.54 -6.19 -11.25
N ASN A 163 9.77 -5.83 -12.29
CA ASN A 163 8.86 -4.68 -12.24
C ASN A 163 7.79 -4.84 -11.16
N SER A 164 7.30 -6.07 -10.91
CA SER A 164 6.32 -6.31 -9.85
C SER A 164 6.84 -5.95 -8.45
N TYR A 165 8.15 -6.07 -8.20
CA TYR A 165 8.76 -5.70 -6.93
C TYR A 165 8.87 -4.19 -6.77
N VAL A 166 9.24 -3.46 -7.83
CA VAL A 166 9.28 -2.00 -7.78
C VAL A 166 7.88 -1.44 -7.55
N GLN A 167 6.88 -1.94 -8.29
CA GLN A 167 5.49 -1.50 -8.14
C GLN A 167 4.90 -1.83 -6.77
N SER A 168 5.10 -3.04 -6.26
CA SER A 168 4.52 -3.43 -4.98
C SER A 168 5.30 -2.90 -3.77
N ASN A 169 6.63 -2.94 -3.80
CA ASN A 169 7.46 -2.72 -2.62
C ASN A 169 7.91 -1.27 -2.47
N ILE A 170 8.05 -0.54 -3.59
CA ILE A 170 8.50 0.86 -3.59
C ILE A 170 7.33 1.79 -3.86
N ALA A 171 6.70 1.70 -5.02
CA ALA A 171 5.59 2.60 -5.38
C ALA A 171 4.40 2.44 -4.42
N GLY A 172 4.03 1.20 -4.09
CA GLY A 172 2.98 0.91 -3.11
C GLY A 172 3.30 1.42 -1.70
N LEU A 173 4.56 1.32 -1.26
CA LEU A 173 5.00 1.86 0.03
C LEU A 173 4.89 3.39 0.05
N VAL A 174 5.42 4.07 -0.97
CA VAL A 174 5.35 5.54 -1.08
C VAL A 174 3.89 6.02 -1.11
N THR A 175 3.03 5.37 -1.88
CA THR A 175 1.60 5.70 -1.96
C THR A 175 0.92 5.59 -0.59
N LEU A 176 1.24 4.53 0.16
CA LEU A 176 0.72 4.36 1.52
C LEU A 176 1.24 5.42 2.49
N LEU A 177 2.53 5.76 2.43
CA LEU A 177 3.13 6.77 3.32
C LEU A 177 2.56 8.16 3.05
N GLU A 178 2.28 8.52 1.79
CA GLU A 178 1.60 9.78 1.46
C GLU A 178 0.16 9.83 2.00
N ALA A 179 -0.56 8.70 1.97
CA ALA A 179 -1.88 8.59 2.61
C ALA A 179 -1.79 8.75 4.14
N CYS A 180 -0.80 8.11 4.78
CA CYS A 180 -0.58 8.23 6.22
C CYS A 180 -0.21 9.65 6.64
N LYS A 181 0.63 10.33 5.86
CA LYS A 181 1.03 11.73 6.05
C LYS A 181 -0.15 12.68 6.01
N SER A 182 -1.09 12.42 5.10
CA SER A 182 -2.28 13.26 4.89
C SER A 182 -3.39 12.99 5.93
N ALA A 183 -3.32 11.86 6.63
CA ALA A 183 -4.29 11.50 7.66
C ALA A 183 -4.13 12.34 8.93
N ASN A 184 -5.25 12.61 9.61
CA ASN A 184 -5.27 13.35 10.87
C ASN A 184 -6.19 12.66 11.91
N PRO A 185 -5.65 12.16 13.04
CA PRO A 185 -4.23 12.11 13.37
C PRO A 185 -3.45 11.16 12.46
N GLN A 186 -2.14 11.41 12.32
CA GLN A 186 -1.26 10.51 11.56
C GLN A 186 -1.16 9.16 12.29
N PRO A 187 -1.28 8.03 11.57
CA PRO A 187 -1.14 6.71 12.19
C PRO A 187 0.33 6.39 12.47
N ALA A 188 0.56 5.58 13.50
CA ALA A 188 1.82 4.87 13.67
C ALA A 188 1.94 3.73 12.66
N VAL A 189 3.06 3.65 11.94
CA VAL A 189 3.24 2.69 10.85
C VAL A 189 4.30 1.66 11.22
N VAL A 190 3.90 0.39 11.20
CA VAL A 190 4.80 -0.76 11.31
C VAL A 190 4.85 -1.46 9.97
N TRP A 191 6.04 -1.78 9.47
CA TRP A 191 6.19 -2.38 8.15
C TRP A 191 7.23 -3.51 8.11
N ALA A 192 7.09 -4.38 7.11
CA ALA A 192 7.93 -5.57 6.93
C ALA A 192 9.21 -5.30 6.12
N SER A 193 10.37 -5.28 6.78
CA SER A 193 11.70 -5.45 6.16
C SER A 193 12.08 -6.94 6.08
N SER A 194 13.34 -7.28 5.78
CA SER A 194 13.80 -8.65 5.54
C SER A 194 15.32 -8.80 5.72
N SER A 195 15.82 -9.94 6.24
CA SER A 195 17.28 -10.17 6.36
C SER A 195 18.00 -10.20 5.04
N SER A 196 17.26 -10.35 3.95
CA SER A 196 17.86 -10.24 2.63
C SER A 196 18.61 -8.92 2.46
N VAL A 197 18.30 -7.88 3.26
CA VAL A 197 19.08 -6.62 3.33
C VAL A 197 20.54 -6.82 3.75
N TYR A 198 20.86 -7.83 4.57
CA TYR A 198 22.26 -8.15 4.92
C TYR A 198 23.04 -8.70 3.71
N GLY A 199 22.35 -9.15 2.66
CA GLY A 199 22.93 -9.40 1.34
C GLY A 199 24.19 -10.26 1.37
N LEU A 200 25.31 -9.68 0.96
CA LEU A 200 26.62 -10.35 0.85
C LEU A 200 27.45 -10.32 2.16
N ASN A 201 26.86 -9.92 3.29
CA ASN A 201 27.57 -9.90 4.56
C ASN A 201 28.00 -11.31 5.00
N GLU A 202 29.29 -11.45 5.33
CA GLU A 202 29.87 -12.70 5.85
C GLU A 202 29.83 -12.79 7.39
N LYS A 203 29.67 -11.64 8.07
CA LYS A 203 29.61 -11.58 9.54
C LYS A 203 28.35 -12.28 10.05
N ILE A 204 28.52 -13.23 10.98
CA ILE A 204 27.43 -13.94 11.66
C ILE A 204 27.72 -13.97 13.17
N PRO A 205 26.71 -13.76 14.05
CA PRO A 205 25.32 -13.45 13.75
C PRO A 205 25.13 -12.01 13.22
N PHE A 206 24.12 -11.82 12.37
CA PHE A 206 23.74 -10.49 11.89
C PHE A 206 23.22 -9.61 13.03
N SER A 207 23.56 -8.32 12.97
CA SER A 207 23.13 -7.28 13.88
C SER A 207 22.50 -6.12 13.12
N GLU A 208 21.50 -5.47 13.71
CA GLU A 208 20.87 -4.26 13.17
C GLU A 208 21.87 -3.08 13.02
N ALA A 209 23.05 -3.17 13.66
CA ALA A 209 24.15 -2.21 13.48
C ALA A 209 25.08 -2.53 12.29
N ASP A 210 24.90 -3.68 11.63
CA ASP A 210 25.72 -4.06 10.49
C ASP A 210 25.32 -3.25 9.25
N ARG A 211 26.31 -3.00 8.37
CA ARG A 211 26.06 -2.34 7.08
C ARG A 211 25.25 -3.26 6.17
N THR A 212 24.31 -2.70 5.44
CA THR A 212 23.39 -3.41 4.55
C THR A 212 23.39 -2.79 3.14
N ASP A 213 24.57 -2.37 2.66
CA ASP A 213 24.76 -1.64 1.41
C ASP A 213 25.12 -2.54 0.21
N GLN A 214 25.19 -3.85 0.43
CA GLN A 214 25.51 -4.85 -0.60
C GLN A 214 24.38 -5.88 -0.78
N PRO A 215 23.19 -5.47 -1.27
CA PRO A 215 22.07 -6.39 -1.45
C PRO A 215 22.36 -7.44 -2.52
N ALA A 216 22.13 -8.72 -2.20
CA ALA A 216 22.39 -9.84 -3.10
C ALA A 216 21.25 -10.09 -4.13
N SER A 217 20.18 -9.30 -4.11
CA SER A 217 19.04 -9.45 -5.04
C SER A 217 18.23 -8.17 -5.17
N LEU A 218 17.39 -8.08 -6.21
CA LEU A 218 16.44 -6.98 -6.35
C LEU A 218 15.44 -6.93 -5.19
N TYR A 219 14.95 -8.08 -4.71
CA TYR A 219 14.09 -8.12 -3.53
C TYR A 219 14.76 -7.46 -2.30
N ALA A 220 16.00 -7.86 -2.00
CA ALA A 220 16.80 -7.26 -0.95
C ALA A 220 16.98 -5.75 -1.14
N ALA A 221 17.30 -5.31 -2.35
CA ALA A 221 17.44 -3.91 -2.69
C ALA A 221 16.14 -3.13 -2.46
N THR A 222 14.97 -3.69 -2.82
CA THR A 222 13.69 -3.02 -2.55
C THR A 222 13.37 -2.91 -1.06
N LYS A 223 13.71 -3.92 -0.26
CA LYS A 223 13.53 -3.86 1.20
C LYS A 223 14.47 -2.86 1.83
N LYS A 224 15.73 -2.80 1.37
CA LYS A 224 16.68 -1.79 1.83
C LYS A 224 16.24 -0.37 1.46
N ALA A 225 15.79 -0.17 0.22
CA ALA A 225 15.22 1.12 -0.20
C ALA A 225 14.01 1.52 0.65
N GLY A 226 13.16 0.56 1.05
CA GLY A 226 12.07 0.80 1.99
C GLY A 226 12.52 1.36 3.35
N GLU A 227 13.65 0.89 3.88
CA GLU A 227 14.25 1.44 5.12
C GLU A 227 14.65 2.90 4.94
N GLU A 228 15.34 3.22 3.85
CA GLU A 228 15.78 4.58 3.56
C GLU A 228 14.60 5.54 3.30
N ILE A 229 13.58 5.08 2.57
CA ILE A 229 12.35 5.84 2.31
C ILE A 229 11.62 6.13 3.62
N THR A 230 11.42 5.11 4.46
CA THR A 230 10.70 5.30 5.74
C THR A 230 11.47 6.18 6.71
N HIS A 231 12.80 6.04 6.80
CA HIS A 231 13.64 6.96 7.57
C HIS A 231 13.48 8.41 7.10
N THR A 232 13.50 8.63 5.78
CA THR A 232 13.32 9.97 5.20
C THR A 232 11.95 10.55 5.49
N CYS A 233 10.88 9.76 5.36
CA CYS A 233 9.52 10.19 5.67
C CYS A 233 9.33 10.50 7.17
N ASN A 234 9.95 9.74 8.07
CA ASN A 234 9.97 10.07 9.50
C ASN A 234 10.66 11.42 9.74
N HIS A 235 11.84 11.61 9.15
CA HIS A 235 12.62 12.84 9.32
C HIS A 235 11.91 14.09 8.79
N ILE A 236 11.30 14.02 7.61
CA ILE A 236 10.70 15.19 6.93
C ILE A 236 9.27 15.45 7.41
N TYR A 237 8.48 14.40 7.69
CA TYR A 237 7.04 14.53 7.96
C TYR A 237 6.63 14.18 9.40
N GLY A 238 7.56 13.69 10.23
CA GLY A 238 7.27 13.30 11.61
C GLY A 238 6.45 12.01 11.75
N LEU A 239 6.28 11.23 10.68
CA LEU A 239 5.55 9.96 10.72
C LEU A 239 6.23 8.96 11.67
N SER A 240 5.52 8.45 12.67
CA SER A 240 6.04 7.40 13.55
C SER A 240 6.15 6.08 12.79
N LEU A 241 7.37 5.64 12.49
CA LEU A 241 7.68 4.55 11.56
C LEU A 241 8.63 3.53 12.19
N GLN A 242 8.26 2.25 12.16
CA GLN A 242 9.10 1.15 12.65
C GLN A 242 9.15 -0.02 11.64
N GLY A 243 10.36 -0.36 11.18
CA GLY A 243 10.62 -1.55 10.36
C GLY A 243 10.97 -2.77 11.20
N TYR A 244 10.53 -3.96 10.79
CA TYR A 244 10.92 -5.24 11.38
C TYR A 244 11.52 -6.19 10.34
N ASP A 245 12.69 -6.75 10.64
CA ASP A 245 13.31 -7.83 9.85
C ASP A 245 12.67 -9.19 10.20
N PHE A 246 12.03 -9.79 9.18
CA PHE A 246 11.29 -11.04 9.29
C PHE A 246 12.12 -12.32 9.45
N SER A 247 13.43 -12.29 9.36
CA SER A 247 14.25 -13.51 9.31
C SER A 247 14.64 -14.10 10.67
N ARG A 248 14.60 -13.28 11.74
CA ARG A 248 14.46 -13.80 13.11
C ARG A 248 13.14 -14.57 13.30
N CYS A 249 12.23 -14.47 12.32
CA CYS A 249 10.95 -15.14 12.22
C CYS A 249 11.00 -16.19 11.09
N THR A 250 11.98 -17.12 11.11
CA THR A 250 11.85 -18.33 10.27
C THR A 250 10.51 -18.98 10.63
N VAL A 251 9.56 -18.95 9.69
CA VAL A 251 8.17 -19.37 9.87
C VAL A 251 8.16 -20.88 10.15
N LEU A 252 8.21 -21.24 11.43
CA LEU A 252 8.22 -22.61 11.92
C LEU A 252 6.95 -22.89 12.74
N GLY A 253 5.86 -23.25 12.05
CA GLY A 253 4.63 -23.80 12.63
C GLY A 253 3.66 -22.78 13.27
N GLU A 254 2.36 -23.09 13.18
CA GLU A 254 1.22 -22.26 13.65
C GLU A 254 1.36 -21.77 15.10
N ASP A 255 1.96 -22.57 15.99
CA ASP A 255 2.03 -22.24 17.42
C ASP A 255 3.13 -21.22 17.79
N ARG A 256 4.13 -20.98 16.93
CA ARG A 256 5.27 -20.08 17.25
C ARG A 256 5.19 -18.68 16.67
N ILE A 257 4.23 -18.42 15.76
CA ILE A 257 3.92 -17.08 15.25
C ILE A 257 3.63 -16.12 16.43
N TRP A 258 3.02 -16.62 17.51
CA TRP A 258 2.66 -15.85 18.70
C TRP A 258 3.84 -15.34 19.54
N ARG A 259 4.98 -16.05 19.56
CA ARG A 259 6.19 -15.58 20.29
C ARG A 259 6.92 -14.47 19.54
N ILE A 260 6.84 -14.51 18.21
CA ILE A 260 7.49 -13.57 17.31
C ILE A 260 6.72 -12.24 17.25
N PHE A 261 5.39 -12.31 17.12
CA PHE A 261 4.52 -11.15 17.13
C PHE A 261 4.02 -10.88 18.55
N ARG A 262 4.91 -10.49 19.47
CA ARG A 262 4.45 -9.72 20.65
C ARG A 262 3.92 -8.39 20.14
N LEU A 263 2.71 -8.38 19.58
CA LEU A 263 2.01 -7.21 19.03
C LEU A 263 1.94 -6.08 20.05
N ARG A 264 1.99 -6.41 21.34
CA ARG A 264 2.14 -5.43 22.41
C ARG A 264 3.49 -4.72 22.33
N GLU A 265 4.63 -5.42 22.24
CA GLU A 265 5.94 -4.77 22.08
C GLU A 265 6.10 -4.05 20.73
N ILE A 266 5.50 -4.59 19.66
CA ILE A 266 5.59 -4.01 18.31
C ILE A 266 4.98 -2.62 18.26
N PHE A 267 3.79 -2.43 18.84
CA PHE A 267 3.08 -1.15 18.80
C PHE A 267 3.42 -0.23 19.99
N TYR A 268 3.85 -0.75 21.14
CA TYR A 268 4.28 0.10 22.27
C TYR A 268 5.62 0.81 22.03
N LYS A 269 6.48 0.32 21.14
CA LYS A 269 7.72 1.03 20.75
C LYS A 269 7.49 2.22 19.81
N VAL A 270 6.27 2.39 19.29
CA VAL A 270 5.93 3.37 18.25
C VAL A 270 5.12 4.56 18.82
N ASN A 271 4.79 4.53 20.11
CA ASN A 271 4.19 5.65 20.88
C ASN A 271 5.27 6.43 21.63
#